data_AF-A0A2E7R4F7-F1
#
_entry.id   AF-A0A2E7R4F7-F1
#
_cell.length_a   1.000
_cell.length_b   1.000
_cell.length_c   1.000
_cell.angle_alpha   90.00
_cell.angle_beta   90.00
_cell.angle_gamma   90.00
#
_symmetry.space_group_name_H-M   'P 1'
#
loop_
_entity.id
_entity.type
_entity.pdbx_description
1 polymer ?
#
loop_
_entity_poly.entity_id
_entity_poly.type
_entity_poly.pdbx_seq_one_letter_code
_entity_poly.pdbx_strand_id
1 'polypeptide(L)'
;MNKLSDEPDASRLGNPSFVWRFGQWRRLQKIQLYADIPGAQILDLGCGVGEYVRAMSDLNGNCIGIDLDIKRLSEAQNREEGSDRRNRCRANFIAAASERLPLKAGRFDLVLLNEVIEHVDDDFLTLKEV
;
A
#
# COMPACT_ATOMS: atom_id res chain seq x y z
N MET A 1 -24.61 -20.73 -12.65
CA MET A 1 -23.91 -19.43 -12.51
C MET A 1 -24.19 -18.91 -11.12
N ASN A 2 -23.36 -19.29 -10.15
CA ASN A 2 -23.54 -18.86 -8.76
C ASN A 2 -22.86 -17.51 -8.59
N LYS A 3 -23.65 -16.45 -8.34
CA LYS A 3 -23.13 -15.19 -7.81
C LYS A 3 -22.81 -15.44 -6.33
N LEU A 4 -21.59 -15.87 -6.04
CA LEU A 4 -21.00 -15.63 -4.73
C LEU A 4 -20.65 -14.15 -4.73
N SER A 5 -21.49 -13.33 -4.10
CA SER A 5 -21.12 -11.97 -3.74
C SER A 5 -20.08 -12.07 -2.64
N ASP A 6 -18.82 -11.75 -2.97
CA ASP A 6 -17.64 -11.65 -2.09
C ASP A 6 -17.76 -10.48 -1.07
N GLU A 7 -18.93 -10.30 -0.45
CA GLU A 7 -19.21 -9.16 0.44
C GLU A 7 -18.81 -9.28 1.94
N PRO A 8 -18.23 -10.37 2.49
CA PRO A 8 -17.81 -10.36 3.91
C PRO A 8 -16.42 -9.73 4.16
N ASP A 9 -15.52 -9.62 3.19
CA ASP A 9 -14.16 -9.11 3.43
C ASP A 9 -14.04 -7.58 3.40
N ALA A 10 -14.86 -6.88 2.59
CA ALA A 10 -14.79 -5.42 2.45
C ALA A 10 -15.26 -4.66 3.70
N SER A 11 -16.18 -5.25 4.49
CA SER A 11 -16.62 -4.66 5.76
C SER A 11 -15.54 -4.69 6.83
N ARG A 12 -14.65 -5.68 6.78
CA ARG A 12 -13.55 -5.87 7.73
C ARG A 12 -12.26 -5.17 7.29
N LEU A 13 -11.93 -5.23 5.99
CA LEU A 13 -10.64 -4.79 5.43
C LEU A 13 -10.73 -3.50 4.61
N GLY A 14 -11.89 -2.85 4.59
CA GLY A 14 -12.15 -1.68 3.76
C GLY A 14 -12.13 -1.97 2.26
N ASN A 15 -12.32 -0.92 1.46
CA ASN A 15 -12.24 -0.99 0.00
C ASN A 15 -10.97 -0.28 -0.48
N PRO A 16 -10.07 -0.98 -1.21
CA PRO A 16 -8.87 -0.35 -1.71
C PRO A 16 -9.21 0.62 -2.86
N SER A 17 -8.26 1.49 -3.18
CA SER A 17 -8.31 2.21 -4.45
C SER A 17 -8.08 1.20 -5.58
N PHE A 18 -9.12 0.81 -6.31
CA PHE A 18 -8.97 -0.10 -7.46
C PHE A 18 -8.48 0.60 -8.72
N VAL A 19 -8.75 1.91 -8.82
CA VAL A 19 -8.46 2.75 -9.99
C VAL A 19 -7.90 4.09 -9.53
N TRP A 20 -6.81 4.52 -10.15
CA TRP A 20 -6.25 5.86 -9.97
C TRP A 20 -7.14 6.94 -10.62
N ARG A 21 -7.70 7.84 -9.80
CA ARG A 21 -8.55 8.95 -10.25
C ARG A 21 -8.13 10.26 -9.60
N PHE A 22 -8.88 11.32 -9.89
CA PHE A 22 -8.63 12.67 -9.38
C PHE A 22 -8.46 12.73 -7.84
N GLY A 23 -9.20 11.91 -7.10
CA GLY A 23 -9.08 11.85 -5.64
C GLY A 23 -7.71 11.36 -5.15
N GLN A 24 -7.19 10.30 -5.79
CA GLN A 24 -5.87 9.74 -5.49
C GLN A 24 -4.75 10.70 -5.90
N TRP A 25 -4.88 11.35 -7.07
CA TRP A 25 -3.95 12.41 -7.49
C TRP A 25 -3.83 13.52 -6.46
N ARG A 26 -4.95 14.02 -5.93
CA ARG A 26 -4.94 15.07 -4.90
C ARG A 26 -4.31 14.61 -3.58
N ARG A 27 -4.50 13.34 -3.19
CA ARG A 27 -3.85 12.78 -2.01
C ARG A 27 -2.33 12.66 -2.22
N LEU A 28 -1.89 12.16 -3.37
CA LEU A 28 -0.46 12.11 -3.71
C LEU A 28 0.20 13.48 -3.68
N GLN A 29 -0.45 14.51 -4.25
CA GLN A 29 0.05 15.89 -4.17
C GLN A 29 0.19 16.39 -2.73
N LYS A 30 -0.74 16.01 -1.84
CA LYS A 30 -0.60 16.33 -0.40
C LYS A 30 0.56 15.59 0.24
N ILE A 31 0.76 14.31 -0.06
CA ILE A 31 1.90 13.53 0.45
C ILE A 31 3.23 14.22 0.07
N GLN A 32 3.35 14.69 -1.16
CA GLN A 32 4.53 15.42 -1.66
C GLN A 32 4.80 16.76 -0.95
N LEU A 33 3.84 17.30 -0.17
CA LEU A 33 4.08 18.48 0.66
C LEU A 33 4.84 18.14 1.94
N TYR A 34 4.82 16.88 2.37
CA TYR A 34 5.40 16.43 3.64
C TYR A 34 6.56 15.46 3.47
N ALA A 35 6.74 14.88 2.28
CA ALA A 35 7.82 13.94 2.00
C ALA A 35 8.39 14.16 0.59
N ASP A 36 9.72 14.15 0.49
CA ASP A 36 10.41 14.08 -0.79
C ASP A 36 10.46 12.62 -1.25
N ILE A 37 9.80 12.30 -2.36
CA ILE A 37 9.59 10.91 -2.79
C ILE A 37 10.80 10.30 -3.52
N PRO A 38 11.45 11.00 -4.47
CA PRO A 38 12.58 10.43 -5.21
C PRO A 38 13.70 9.94 -4.27
N GLY A 39 14.01 8.64 -4.33
CA GLY A 39 15.06 8.01 -3.52
C GLY A 39 14.65 7.63 -2.09
N ALA A 40 13.53 8.14 -1.57
CA ALA A 40 13.07 7.84 -0.22
C ALA A 40 12.69 6.35 -0.06
N GLN A 41 12.89 5.83 1.15
CA GLN A 41 12.40 4.52 1.58
C GLN A 41 10.96 4.70 2.08
N ILE A 42 10.00 4.08 1.40
CA ILE A 42 8.58 4.31 1.65
C ILE A 42 7.86 3.01 1.98
N LEU A 43 7.07 3.01 3.06
CA LEU A 43 6.15 1.94 3.41
C LEU A 43 4.70 2.40 3.21
N ASP A 44 3.92 1.64 2.46
CA ASP A 44 2.46 1.77 2.37
C ASP A 44 1.83 0.61 3.14
N LEU A 45 1.31 0.89 4.33
CA LEU A 45 0.74 -0.10 5.22
C LEU A 45 -0.76 -0.22 4.95
N GLY A 46 -1.27 -1.42 4.67
CA GLY A 46 -2.62 -1.61 4.14
C GLY A 46 -2.75 -1.22 2.66
N CYS A 47 -1.77 -1.60 1.84
CA CYS A 47 -1.63 -1.10 0.46
C CYS A 47 -2.72 -1.59 -0.51
N GLY A 48 -3.50 -2.61 -0.15
CA GLY A 48 -4.49 -3.24 -1.01
C GLY A 48 -3.91 -3.69 -2.35
N VAL A 49 -4.48 -3.20 -3.46
CA VAL A 49 -4.01 -3.50 -4.83
C VAL A 49 -2.83 -2.62 -5.29
N GLY A 50 -2.18 -1.92 -4.36
CA GLY A 50 -0.88 -1.28 -4.56
C GLY A 50 -0.89 -0.02 -5.43
N GLU A 51 -1.99 0.74 -5.47
CA GLU A 51 -2.06 1.97 -6.27
C GLU A 51 -1.07 3.04 -5.79
N TYR A 52 -0.99 3.31 -4.48
CA TYR A 52 -0.05 4.32 -3.95
C TYR A 52 1.40 3.84 -4.03
N VAL A 53 1.68 2.58 -3.73
CA VAL A 53 3.01 1.96 -3.95
C VAL A 53 3.48 2.21 -5.38
N ARG A 54 2.65 1.90 -6.39
CA ARG A 54 3.01 2.11 -7.80
C ARG A 54 3.17 3.59 -8.16
N ALA A 55 2.28 4.44 -7.68
CA ALA A 55 2.35 5.88 -7.96
C ALA A 55 3.60 6.54 -7.35
N MET A 56 4.01 6.14 -6.14
CA MET A 56 5.23 6.64 -5.51
C MET A 56 6.49 6.02 -6.13
N SER A 57 6.45 4.75 -6.54
CA SER A 57 7.52 4.12 -7.33
C SER A 57 7.71 4.78 -8.70
N ASP A 58 6.64 5.30 -9.33
CA ASP A 58 6.73 6.06 -10.59
C ASP A 58 7.49 7.38 -10.42
N LEU A 59 7.43 7.94 -9.22
CA LEU A 59 8.19 9.11 -8.79
C LEU A 59 9.57 8.74 -8.24
N ASN A 60 10.06 7.52 -8.53
CA ASN A 60 11.36 7.01 -8.12
C ASN A 60 11.54 6.81 -6.60
N GLY A 61 10.44 6.61 -5.85
CA GLY A 61 10.48 6.15 -4.46
C GLY A 61 10.78 4.65 -4.36
N ASN A 62 11.50 4.24 -3.30
CA ASN A 62 11.77 2.85 -2.99
C ASN A 62 10.65 2.29 -2.10
N CYS A 63 9.59 1.80 -2.74
CA CYS A 63 8.34 1.52 -2.04
C CYS A 63 8.16 0.03 -1.70
N ILE A 64 7.66 -0.23 -0.50
CA ILE A 64 7.16 -1.53 -0.04
C ILE A 64 5.68 -1.35 0.34
N GLY A 65 4.82 -2.21 -0.18
CA GLY A 65 3.42 -2.34 0.24
C GLY A 65 3.23 -3.54 1.15
N ILE A 66 2.52 -3.36 2.26
CA ILE A 66 2.08 -4.45 3.15
C ILE A 66 0.55 -4.52 3.15
N ASP A 67 0.00 -5.73 3.05
CA ASP A 67 -1.42 -5.99 3.28
C ASP A 67 -1.61 -7.42 3.82
N LEU A 68 -2.72 -7.68 4.52
CA LEU A 68 -3.08 -9.02 4.99
C LEU A 68 -3.75 -9.86 3.89
N ASP A 69 -4.37 -9.22 2.91
CA ASP A 69 -5.12 -9.87 1.84
C ASP A 69 -4.19 -10.30 0.70
N ILE A 70 -3.83 -11.59 0.71
CA ILE A 70 -2.99 -12.23 -0.30
C ILE A 70 -3.58 -12.07 -1.72
N LYS A 71 -4.90 -12.03 -1.88
CA LYS A 71 -5.51 -11.86 -3.21
C LYS A 71 -5.25 -10.45 -3.75
N ARG A 72 -5.41 -9.42 -2.91
CA ARG A 72 -5.10 -8.02 -3.28
C ARG A 72 -3.62 -7.85 -3.62
N LEU A 73 -2.73 -8.47 -2.84
CA LEU A 73 -1.28 -8.43 -3.12
C LEU A 73 -0.91 -9.17 -4.41
N SER A 74 -1.54 -10.31 -4.68
CA SER A 74 -1.35 -11.02 -5.95
C SER A 74 -1.79 -10.16 -7.14
N GLU A 75 -2.92 -9.45 -7.01
CA GLU A 75 -3.34 -8.49 -8.02
C GLU A 75 -2.35 -7.33 -8.18
N ALA A 76 -1.86 -6.77 -7.08
CA ALA A 76 -0.86 -5.70 -7.10
C ALA A 76 0.42 -6.14 -7.83
N GLN A 77 0.91 -7.35 -7.54
CA GLN A 77 2.07 -7.96 -8.17
C GLN A 77 1.85 -8.16 -9.68
N ASN A 78 0.71 -8.70 -10.09
CA ASN A 78 0.37 -8.90 -11.50
C ASN A 78 0.33 -7.57 -12.28
N ARG A 79 -0.20 -6.51 -11.66
CA ARG A 79 -0.23 -5.16 -12.24
C ARG A 79 1.16 -4.57 -12.40
N GLU A 80 2.07 -4.82 -11.45
CA GLU A 80 3.47 -4.39 -11.55
C GLU A 80 4.20 -5.15 -12.66
N GLU A 81 4.06 -6.48 -12.72
CA GLU A 81 4.74 -7.32 -13.74
C GLU A 81 4.27 -7.03 -15.17
N GLY A 82 2.99 -6.69 -15.36
CA GLY A 82 2.43 -6.33 -16.66
C GLY A 82 2.81 -4.94 -17.17
N SER A 83 3.55 -4.15 -16.39
CA SER A 83 3.87 -2.76 -16.72
C SER A 83 5.27 -2.61 -17.35
N ASP A 84 5.37 -1.85 -18.45
CA ASP A 84 6.66 -1.56 -19.08
C ASP A 84 7.35 -0.38 -18.36
N ARG A 85 7.96 -0.67 -17.21
CA ARG A 85 8.57 0.32 -16.30
C ARG A 85 10.09 0.24 -16.26
N ARG A 86 10.73 0.08 -17.43
CA ARG A 86 12.19 -0.18 -17.57
C ARG A 86 13.15 0.81 -16.89
N ASN A 87 12.68 1.95 -16.37
CA ASN A 87 13.51 2.96 -15.69
C ASN A 87 12.89 3.47 -14.37
N ARG A 88 12.07 2.66 -13.69
CA ARG A 88 11.45 3.02 -12.40
C ARG A 88 11.88 2.07 -11.30
N CYS A 89 11.78 2.53 -10.05
CA CYS A 89 11.90 1.64 -8.90
C CYS A 89 10.78 0.59 -8.94
N ARG A 90 11.11 -0.66 -8.63
CA ARG A 90 10.14 -1.75 -8.59
C ARG A 90 9.31 -1.65 -7.32
N ALA A 91 8.00 -1.77 -7.44
CA ALA A 91 7.13 -1.97 -6.28
C ALA A 91 7.37 -3.37 -5.69
N ASN A 92 7.46 -3.47 -4.35
CA ASN A 92 7.52 -4.75 -3.65
C ASN A 92 6.30 -4.90 -2.74
N PHE A 93 5.77 -6.12 -2.65
CA PHE A 93 4.56 -6.42 -1.90
C PHE A 93 4.82 -7.57 -0.91
N ILE A 94 4.37 -7.41 0.34
CA ILE A 94 4.60 -8.37 1.41
C ILE A 94 3.28 -8.64 2.15
N ALA A 95 2.94 -9.92 2.31
CA ALA A 95 1.79 -10.33 3.12
C ALA A 95 2.17 -10.32 4.60
N ALA A 96 1.59 -9.41 5.38
CA ALA A 96 1.84 -9.32 6.82
C ALA A 96 0.72 -8.54 7.55
N ALA A 97 0.60 -8.79 8.85
CA ALA A 97 -0.24 -8.02 9.76
C ALA A 97 0.46 -6.71 10.13
N SER A 98 -0.30 -5.62 10.23
CA SER A 98 0.22 -4.29 10.59
C SER A 98 0.82 -4.24 12.00
N GLU A 99 0.32 -5.12 12.88
CA GLU A 99 0.71 -5.27 14.28
C GLU A 99 2.05 -6.01 14.44
N ARG A 100 2.59 -6.59 13.37
CA ARG A 100 3.85 -7.34 13.40
C ARG A 100 4.54 -7.33 12.05
N LEU A 101 5.29 -6.26 11.77
CA LEU A 101 5.93 -6.07 10.49
C LEU A 101 7.18 -6.95 10.35
N PRO A 102 7.36 -7.69 9.24
CA PRO A 102 8.58 -8.44 8.95
C PRO A 102 9.69 -7.52 8.41
N LEU A 103 9.81 -6.32 8.98
CA LEU A 103 10.69 -5.25 8.51
C LEU A 103 11.60 -4.78 9.65
N LYS A 104 12.80 -4.33 9.28
CA LYS A 104 13.73 -3.77 10.26
C LYS A 104 13.33 -2.34 10.59
N ALA A 105 13.26 -2.00 11.87
CA ALA A 105 13.00 -0.66 12.37
C ALA A 105 14.01 0.39 11.87
N GLY A 106 13.58 1.64 11.79
CA GLY A 106 14.44 2.78 11.43
C GLY A 106 14.92 2.78 9.98
N ARG A 107 14.11 2.22 9.06
CA ARG A 107 14.47 2.09 7.63
C ARG A 107 13.64 2.94 6.67
N PHE A 108 12.55 3.55 7.11
CA PHE A 108 11.62 4.27 6.24
C PHE A 108 11.66 5.76 6.54
N ASP A 109 11.67 6.55 5.47
CA ASP A 109 11.57 8.02 5.51
C ASP A 109 10.10 8.46 5.55
N LEU A 110 9.20 7.62 5.03
CA LEU A 110 7.75 7.83 5.02
C LEU A 110 7.02 6.51 5.26
N VAL A 111 6.05 6.53 6.18
CA VAL A 111 5.05 5.46 6.34
C VAL A 111 3.67 6.04 6.07
N LEU A 112 2.94 5.44 5.13
CA LEU A 112 1.56 5.80 4.78
C LEU A 112 0.59 4.80 5.41
N LEU A 113 -0.40 5.32 6.14
CA LEU A 113 -1.56 4.58 6.63
C LEU A 113 -2.80 5.30 6.10
N ASN A 114 -3.39 4.81 5.01
CA ASN A 114 -4.54 5.46 4.37
C ASN A 114 -5.78 4.56 4.49
N GLU A 115 -6.65 4.89 5.45
CA GLU A 115 -7.87 4.12 5.81
C GLU A 115 -7.51 2.68 6.25
N VAL A 116 -6.80 2.57 7.39
CA VAL A 116 -6.16 1.32 7.86
C VAL A 116 -6.40 1.11 9.35
N ILE A 117 -6.19 2.14 10.17
CA ILE A 117 -6.24 2.06 11.63
C ILE A 117 -7.63 1.63 12.15
N GLU A 118 -8.68 1.94 11.40
CA GLU A 118 -10.05 1.52 11.69
C GLU A 118 -10.33 0.03 11.41
N HIS A 119 -9.39 -0.66 10.76
CA HIS A 119 -9.53 -2.04 10.29
C HIS A 119 -8.55 -3.03 10.94
N VAL A 120 -7.57 -2.53 11.72
CA VAL A 120 -6.62 -3.37 12.46
C VAL A 120 -7.25 -3.92 13.74
N ASP A 121 -6.72 -5.03 14.24
CA ASP A 121 -7.20 -5.63 15.49
C ASP A 121 -6.72 -4.83 16.71
N ASP A 122 -5.53 -4.21 16.62
CA ASP A 122 -4.92 -3.39 17.66
C ASP A 122 -4.18 -2.17 17.05
N ASP A 123 -4.77 -0.99 17.22
CA ASP A 123 -4.22 0.26 16.70
C ASP A 123 -2.94 0.69 17.43
N PHE A 124 -2.85 0.43 18.73
CA PHE A 124 -1.67 0.72 19.54
C PHE A 124 -0.46 -0.12 19.11
N LEU A 125 -0.64 -1.43 18.89
CA LEU A 125 0.42 -2.30 18.39
C LEU A 125 0.84 -1.90 16.97
N THR A 126 -0.13 -1.57 16.10
CA THR A 126 0.16 -1.07 14.75
C THR A 126 1.01 0.20 14.81
N LEU A 127 0.62 1.19 15.62
CA LEU A 127 1.35 2.45 15.75
C LEU A 127 2.74 2.29 16.40
N LYS A 128 2.96 1.21 17.15
CA LYS A 128 4.27 0.92 17.76
C LYS A 128 5.29 0.39 16.75
N GLU A 129 4.84 -0.21 15.66
CA GLU A 129 5.70 -0.76 14.59
C GLU A 129 6.19 0.31 13.61
N VAL A 130 5.61 1.52 13.63
CA VAL A 130 5.84 2.60 12.65
C VAL A 130 6.51 3.84 13.24
#